data_AF-A0AAE0RA05-F1
#
_entry.id   AF-A0AAE0RA05-F1
#
_cell.length_a   1.000
_cell.length_b   1.000
_cell.length_c   1.000
_cell.angle_alpha   90.00
_cell.angle_beta   90.00
_cell.angle_gamma   90.00
#
_symmetry.space_group_name_H-M   'P 1'
#
loop_
_entity.id
_entity.type
_entity.pdbx_description
1 polymer ?
#
loop_
_entity_poly.entity_id
_entity_poly.type
_entity_poly.pdbx_seq_one_letter_code
_entity_poly.pdbx_strand_id
1 'polypeptide(L)'
;DQLFRGLNCTEQSAELRASTRTLSVCTPMVSQLTLSVPISNSICLDGPEFTLEQIVIFPQHFCAPQAECLQSILEDLRYYWAMFKSYLDPDRILEQSVLRNIEDLMKSCFAAPLQDSAQVQISVDIKNSFERRLKLCKVLKGFQIRTITINRALNHIVHSSQI
;
A
#
# COMPACT_ATOMS: atom_id res chain seq x y z
N ASP A 1 0.97 -12.31 -24.59
CA ASP A 1 1.05 -12.45 -23.14
C ASP A 1 1.38 -13.89 -22.74
N GLN A 2 2.66 -14.15 -22.51
CA GLN A 2 3.17 -15.44 -22.01
C GLN A 2 2.96 -15.62 -20.50
N LEU A 3 2.72 -14.53 -19.77
CA LEU A 3 2.64 -14.49 -18.31
C LEU A 3 1.37 -15.18 -17.81
N PHE A 4 0.25 -15.00 -18.50
CA PHE A 4 -1.06 -15.54 -18.10
C PHE A 4 -1.58 -16.66 -19.00
N ARG A 5 -0.75 -17.17 -19.92
CA ARG A 5 -1.17 -18.23 -20.84
C ARG A 5 -1.59 -19.50 -20.08
N GLY A 6 -2.83 -19.93 -20.27
CA GLY A 6 -3.39 -21.11 -19.60
C GLY A 6 -3.76 -20.90 -18.13
N LEU A 7 -3.88 -19.65 -17.67
CA LEU A 7 -4.37 -19.28 -16.35
C LEU A 7 -5.64 -18.44 -16.48
N ASN A 8 -6.72 -18.85 -15.79
CA ASN A 8 -7.86 -17.98 -15.57
C ASN A 8 -7.67 -17.20 -14.26
N CYS A 9 -7.00 -16.04 -14.33
CA CYS A 9 -6.78 -15.22 -13.14
C CYS A 9 -8.11 -14.73 -12.51
N THR A 10 -9.22 -14.68 -13.27
CA THR A 10 -10.53 -14.18 -12.81
C THR A 10 -11.16 -15.05 -11.72
N GLU A 11 -10.85 -16.34 -11.69
CA GLU A 11 -11.37 -17.29 -10.69
C GLU A 11 -10.48 -17.39 -9.44
N GLN A 12 -9.29 -16.80 -9.47
CA GLN A 12 -8.34 -16.92 -8.36
C GLN A 12 -8.64 -15.94 -7.23
N SER A 13 -8.51 -16.38 -5.99
CA SER A 13 -8.58 -15.48 -4.81
C SER A 13 -7.42 -14.49 -4.82
N ALA A 14 -7.64 -13.32 -4.19
CA ALA A 14 -6.57 -12.36 -3.98
C ALA A 14 -5.60 -12.83 -2.89
N GLU A 15 -4.30 -12.61 -3.10
CA GLU A 15 -3.27 -12.77 -2.07
C GLU A 15 -2.81 -11.37 -1.64
N LEU A 16 -3.12 -11.02 -0.38
CA LEU A 16 -2.82 -9.71 0.20
C LEU A 16 -1.57 -9.76 1.08
N ARG A 17 -0.80 -8.67 1.07
CA ARG A 17 0.28 -8.48 2.03
C ARG A 17 -0.30 -8.03 3.38
N ALA A 18 -0.05 -8.81 4.42
CA ALA A 18 -0.48 -8.49 5.79
C ALA A 18 0.57 -7.71 6.62
N SER A 19 1.79 -7.53 6.10
CA SER A 19 2.91 -6.93 6.85
C SER A 19 2.93 -5.39 6.88
N THR A 20 1.90 -4.72 6.37
CA THR A 20 1.73 -3.26 6.44
C THR A 20 0.45 -2.94 7.17
N ARG A 21 0.52 -1.90 8.01
CA ARG A 21 -0.61 -1.43 8.81
C ARG A 21 -1.51 -0.45 8.05
N THR A 22 -1.39 -0.31 6.72
CA THR A 22 -2.12 0.69 5.92
C THR A 22 -3.62 0.69 6.20
N LEU A 23 -4.25 -0.47 6.37
CA LEU A 23 -5.67 -0.51 6.73
C LEU A 23 -5.95 0.18 8.07
N SER A 24 -5.18 -0.11 9.12
CA SER A 24 -5.41 0.47 10.45
C SER A 24 -4.97 1.92 10.54
N VAL A 25 -3.84 2.30 9.93
CA VAL A 25 -3.30 3.67 10.04
C VAL A 25 -3.90 4.66 9.04
N CYS A 26 -4.53 4.19 7.96
CA CYS A 26 -5.21 5.05 6.98
C CYS A 26 -6.74 5.00 7.10
N THR A 27 -7.29 4.35 8.12
CA THR A 27 -8.74 4.41 8.36
C THR A 27 -9.09 5.82 8.80
N PRO A 28 -9.93 6.56 8.04
CA PRO A 28 -10.41 7.85 8.50
C PRO A 28 -11.23 7.63 9.78
N MET A 29 -10.90 8.34 10.85
CA MET A 29 -11.79 8.36 12.01
C MET A 29 -13.09 9.05 11.59
N VAL A 30 -14.20 8.32 11.67
CA VAL A 30 -15.52 8.91 11.44
C VAL A 30 -15.77 9.86 12.61
N SER A 31 -15.64 11.16 12.37
CA SER A 31 -16.05 12.18 13.32
C SER A 31 -17.56 12.04 13.57
N GLN A 32 -17.94 11.34 14.63
CA GLN A 32 -19.25 11.57 15.24
C GLN A 32 -19.16 12.93 15.93
N LEU A 33 -19.48 13.97 15.17
CA LEU A 33 -19.51 15.36 15.64
C LEU A 33 -20.49 15.49 16.82
N THR A 34 -19.98 15.93 17.96
CA THR A 34 -20.66 16.95 18.75
C THR A 34 -19.74 18.14 18.92
N LEU A 35 -19.98 19.14 18.06
CA LEU A 35 -19.74 20.58 18.16
C LEU A 35 -18.35 21.13 18.58
N SER A 36 -17.87 22.01 17.69
CA SER A 36 -16.99 23.16 17.89
C SER A 36 -15.50 22.96 18.22
N VAL A 37 -14.65 22.76 17.20
CA VAL A 37 -13.26 23.29 17.15
C VAL A 37 -12.87 23.52 15.67
N PRO A 38 -12.22 24.65 15.30
CA PRO A 38 -11.76 24.89 13.93
C PRO A 38 -10.56 24.01 13.61
N ILE A 39 -10.61 23.37 12.45
CA ILE A 39 -9.58 22.48 11.93
C ILE A 39 -8.45 23.36 11.39
N SER A 40 -7.31 23.39 12.06
CA SER A 40 -6.08 23.94 11.48
C SER A 40 -4.94 22.95 11.69
N ASN A 41 -4.54 22.33 10.59
CA ASN A 41 -3.31 21.56 10.33
C ASN A 41 -2.96 20.28 11.14
N SER A 42 -3.82 19.82 12.04
CA SER A 42 -3.93 18.39 12.46
C SER A 42 -5.06 18.28 13.49
N ILE A 43 -5.96 17.28 13.42
CA ILE A 43 -6.95 17.08 14.49
C ILE A 43 -6.47 15.99 15.44
N CYS A 44 -5.89 16.41 16.56
CA CYS A 44 -5.77 15.64 17.80
C CYS A 44 -6.34 16.52 18.91
N LEU A 45 -7.23 15.99 19.74
CA LEU A 45 -7.68 16.65 20.98
C LEU A 45 -6.94 16.06 22.17
N ASP A 46 -6.63 16.93 23.14
CA ASP A 46 -5.71 16.75 24.28
C ASP A 46 -6.04 15.56 25.19
N GLY A 47 -5.00 14.86 25.64
CA GLY A 47 -5.05 13.92 26.77
C GLY A 47 -3.95 14.25 27.78
N PRO A 48 -4.21 14.18 29.10
CA PRO A 48 -3.20 14.51 30.09
C PRO A 48 -2.17 13.37 30.22
N GLU A 49 -0.92 13.82 30.33
CA GLU A 49 0.26 13.23 30.99
C GLU A 49 0.11 11.83 31.63
N PHE A 50 0.89 10.84 31.17
CA PHE A 50 1.98 10.16 31.93
C PHE A 50 2.30 8.71 31.48
N THR A 51 3.60 8.44 31.63
CA THR A 51 4.49 7.25 31.60
C THR A 51 3.97 5.80 31.56
N LEU A 52 4.89 4.95 31.05
CA LEU A 52 4.92 3.48 31.07
C LEU A 52 4.43 2.85 32.38
N GLU A 53 3.85 1.65 32.21
CA GLU A 53 3.29 0.71 33.17
C GLU A 53 1.76 0.81 33.35
N GLN A 54 1.09 -0.32 33.02
CA GLN A 54 -0.32 -0.67 33.28
C GLN A 54 -1.32 -0.49 32.13
N ILE A 55 -1.63 -1.65 31.53
CA ILE A 55 -2.72 -1.95 30.60
C ILE A 55 -4.08 -1.84 31.34
N VAL A 56 -5.08 -1.08 30.81
CA VAL A 56 -6.51 -1.45 30.55
C VAL A 56 -7.31 -0.29 29.85
N ILE A 57 -7.78 -0.56 28.61
CA ILE A 57 -9.02 -0.21 27.83
C ILE A 57 -9.81 1.14 27.98
N PHE A 58 -9.69 1.99 26.93
CA PHE A 58 -10.64 2.90 26.16
C PHE A 58 -11.77 3.74 26.84
N PRO A 59 -12.10 4.98 26.35
CA PRO A 59 -12.15 5.35 24.93
C PRO A 59 -11.43 6.65 24.48
N GLN A 60 -10.84 6.60 23.27
CA GLN A 60 -10.66 7.70 22.29
C GLN A 60 -9.90 8.94 22.81
N HIS A 61 -8.62 9.14 22.50
CA HIS A 61 -8.13 9.59 21.19
C HIS A 61 -6.66 9.17 20.96
N PHE A 62 -6.36 8.56 19.81
CA PHE A 62 -5.00 8.27 19.36
C PHE A 62 -4.82 8.86 17.97
N CYS A 63 -3.90 9.80 17.83
CA CYS A 63 -3.52 10.37 16.55
C CYS A 63 -2.33 9.62 15.96
N ALA A 64 -2.56 8.86 14.90
CA ALA A 64 -1.50 8.50 13.98
C ALA A 64 -1.39 9.59 12.90
N PRO A 65 -0.22 10.21 12.68
CA PRO A 65 -0.07 11.29 11.72
C PRO A 65 -0.33 10.79 10.29
N GLN A 66 -0.82 11.67 9.41
CA GLN A 66 -0.89 11.40 7.96
C GLN A 66 0.44 10.81 7.43
N ALA A 67 1.56 11.15 8.07
CA ALA A 67 2.87 10.55 7.85
C ALA A 67 2.93 9.01 8.04
N GLU A 68 2.29 8.42 9.05
CA GLU A 68 2.28 6.95 9.24
C GLU A 68 1.45 6.24 8.16
N CYS A 69 0.34 6.86 7.76
CA CYS A 69 -0.46 6.37 6.64
C CYS A 69 0.35 6.45 5.33
N LEU A 70 0.92 7.60 5.02
CA LEU A 70 1.77 7.81 3.84
C LEU A 70 2.97 6.86 3.82
N GLN A 71 3.63 6.67 4.96
CA GLN A 71 4.73 5.71 5.10
C GLN A 71 4.27 4.27 4.82
N SER A 72 3.12 3.86 5.36
CA SER A 72 2.57 2.51 5.12
C SER A 72 2.16 2.31 3.66
N ILE A 73 1.62 3.34 3.00
CA ILE A 73 1.34 3.34 1.56
C ILE A 73 2.64 3.18 0.77
N LEU A 74 3.69 3.94 1.10
CA LEU A 74 4.97 3.87 0.42
C LEU A 74 5.62 2.47 0.58
N GLU A 75 5.50 1.85 1.75
CA GLU A 75 5.96 0.47 1.97
C GLU A 75 5.19 -0.56 1.14
N ASP A 76 3.87 -0.40 0.99
CA ASP A 76 3.08 -1.22 0.06
C ASP A 76 3.60 -1.07 -1.37
N LEU A 77 3.76 0.16 -1.85
CA LEU A 77 4.20 0.45 -3.22
C LEU A 77 5.58 -0.15 -3.50
N ARG A 78 6.55 0.01 -2.58
CA ARG A 78 7.88 -0.60 -2.69
C ARG A 78 7.82 -2.12 -2.76
N TYR A 79 7.02 -2.73 -1.90
CA TYR A 79 6.84 -4.18 -1.89
C TYR A 79 6.29 -4.68 -3.22
N TYR A 80 5.19 -4.09 -3.69
CA TYR A 80 4.54 -4.53 -4.92
C TYR A 80 5.45 -4.32 -6.13
N TRP A 81 6.17 -3.20 -6.20
CA TRP A 81 7.16 -2.98 -7.25
C TRP A 81 8.27 -4.04 -7.25
N ALA A 82 8.88 -4.32 -6.10
CA ALA A 82 9.94 -5.34 -6.00
C ALA A 82 9.42 -6.74 -6.34
N MET A 83 8.20 -7.06 -5.90
CA MET A 83 7.56 -8.34 -6.18
C MET A 83 7.30 -8.50 -7.68
N PHE A 84 6.69 -7.50 -8.35
CA PHE A 84 6.43 -7.55 -9.80
C PHE A 84 7.72 -7.55 -10.62
N LYS A 85 8.74 -6.77 -10.23
CA LYS A 85 10.05 -6.74 -10.91
C LYS A 85 10.78 -8.09 -10.87
N SER A 86 10.46 -8.95 -9.90
CA SER A 86 11.06 -10.29 -9.80
C SER A 86 10.55 -11.28 -10.84
N TYR A 87 9.44 -10.99 -11.55
CA TYR A 87 8.88 -11.86 -12.58
C TYR A 87 9.57 -11.63 -13.92
N LEU A 88 9.75 -12.71 -14.69
CA LEU A 88 10.21 -12.58 -16.06
C LEU A 88 9.05 -12.05 -16.91
N ASP A 89 9.22 -10.87 -17.50
CA ASP A 89 8.19 -10.20 -18.28
C ASP A 89 8.64 -10.03 -19.74
N PRO A 90 8.64 -11.11 -20.55
CA PRO A 90 9.20 -11.08 -21.90
C PRO A 90 8.44 -10.12 -22.83
N ASP A 91 7.13 -9.98 -22.58
CA ASP A 91 6.25 -9.08 -23.33
C ASP A 91 6.25 -7.65 -22.73
N ARG A 92 7.03 -7.40 -21.65
CA ARG A 92 7.15 -6.12 -20.94
C ARG A 92 5.82 -5.53 -20.45
N ILE A 93 4.83 -6.38 -20.20
CA ILE A 93 3.47 -5.96 -19.84
C ILE A 93 3.45 -5.38 -18.43
N LEU A 94 4.07 -6.05 -17.45
CA LEU A 94 4.21 -5.54 -16.09
C LEU A 94 5.11 -4.29 -16.06
N GLU A 95 6.19 -4.28 -16.85
CA GLU A 95 7.10 -3.14 -16.96
C GLU A 95 6.38 -1.89 -17.46
N GLN A 96 5.63 -1.99 -18.56
CA GLN A 96 5.00 -0.84 -19.20
C GLN A 96 3.71 -0.39 -18.53
N SER A 97 3.02 -1.28 -17.81
CA SER A 97 1.81 -0.93 -17.06
C SER A 97 2.13 -0.67 -15.59
N VAL A 98 2.23 -1.72 -14.79
CA VAL A 98 2.19 -1.62 -13.33
C VAL A 98 3.47 -1.00 -12.75
N LEU A 99 4.66 -1.42 -13.20
CA LEU A 99 5.93 -1.00 -12.61
C LEU A 99 6.19 0.50 -12.80
N ARG A 100 6.02 1.00 -14.03
CA ARG A 100 6.15 2.44 -14.32
C ARG A 100 5.18 3.29 -13.50
N ASN A 101 3.90 2.90 -13.46
CA ASN A 101 2.89 3.65 -12.70
C ASN A 101 3.20 3.66 -11.18
N ILE A 102 3.69 2.56 -10.61
CA ILE A 102 4.10 2.54 -9.20
C ILE A 102 5.31 3.46 -8.98
N GLU A 103 6.31 3.40 -9.87
CA GLU A 103 7.49 4.25 -9.79
C GLU A 103 7.15 5.74 -9.89
N ASP A 104 6.29 6.11 -10.83
CA ASP A 104 5.83 7.49 -11.01
C ASP A 104 5.05 7.95 -9.78
N LEU A 105 4.16 7.12 -9.23
CA LEU A 105 3.43 7.43 -8.00
C LEU A 105 4.38 7.65 -6.80
N MET A 106 5.39 6.79 -6.64
CA MET A 106 6.38 6.95 -5.57
C MET A 106 7.21 8.23 -5.72
N LYS A 107 7.60 8.58 -6.95
CA LYS A 107 8.33 9.81 -7.25
C LYS A 107 7.47 11.05 -6.98
N SER A 108 6.25 11.08 -7.52
CA SER A 108 5.36 12.24 -7.45
C SER A 108 4.80 12.49 -6.07
N CYS A 109 4.43 11.45 -5.31
CA CYS A 109 3.76 11.62 -4.02
C CYS A 109 4.70 11.55 -2.81
N PHE A 110 5.89 10.95 -2.94
CA PHE A 110 6.76 10.69 -1.79
C PHE A 110 8.21 11.18 -1.97
N ALA A 111 8.56 11.73 -3.14
CA ALA A 111 9.94 12.10 -3.50
C ALA A 111 10.94 10.94 -3.23
N ALA A 112 10.47 9.70 -3.35
CA ALA A 112 11.19 8.51 -2.93
C ALA A 112 11.57 7.66 -4.16
N PRO A 113 12.74 7.91 -4.78
CA PRO A 113 13.21 7.09 -5.89
C PRO A 113 13.51 5.67 -5.41
N LEU A 114 13.33 4.71 -6.31
CA LEU A 114 13.68 3.32 -6.06
C LEU A 114 15.22 3.19 -5.99
N GLN A 115 15.71 2.54 -4.94
CA GLN A 115 17.09 2.05 -4.93
C GLN A 115 17.15 0.79 -5.79
N ASP A 116 17.98 0.83 -6.83
CA ASP A 116 18.15 -0.29 -7.74
C ASP A 116 18.99 -1.38 -7.07
N SER A 117 18.32 -2.25 -6.32
CA SER A 117 18.97 -3.45 -5.78
C SER A 117 19.35 -4.37 -6.93
N ALA A 118 20.64 -4.69 -6.99
CA ALA A 118 21.32 -5.46 -8.02
C ALA A 118 20.51 -6.66 -8.54
N GLN A 119 20.55 -6.84 -9.86
CA GLN A 119 19.93 -7.94 -10.58
C GLN A 119 20.40 -9.29 -10.02
N VAL A 120 19.52 -9.97 -9.27
CA VAL A 120 19.74 -11.36 -8.89
C VAL A 120 19.57 -12.21 -10.16
N GLN A 121 20.67 -12.75 -10.69
CA GLN A 121 20.64 -13.73 -11.78
C GLN A 121 20.05 -15.04 -11.26
N ILE A 122 18.75 -15.23 -11.49
CA ILE A 122 18.06 -16.49 -11.21
C ILE A 122 18.04 -17.34 -12.49
N SER A 123 18.44 -18.60 -12.33
CA SER A 123 18.45 -19.68 -13.34
C SER A 123 17.17 -19.73 -14.19
N VAL A 124 17.35 -19.99 -15.49
CA VAL A 124 16.33 -19.97 -16.55
C VAL A 124 15.19 -20.97 -16.31
N ASP A 125 15.43 -22.04 -15.56
CA ASP A 125 14.48 -23.13 -15.32
C ASP A 125 13.42 -22.81 -14.23
N ILE A 126 13.70 -21.83 -13.36
CA ILE A 126 12.83 -21.44 -12.23
C ILE A 126 11.89 -20.29 -12.61
N LYS A 127 12.06 -19.69 -13.79
CA LYS A 127 11.54 -18.34 -14.07
C LYS A 127 10.01 -18.26 -14.23
N ASN A 128 9.32 -19.30 -14.70
CA ASN A 128 7.90 -19.21 -15.09
C ASN A 128 7.06 -20.46 -14.75
N SER A 129 7.34 -21.16 -13.65
CA SER A 129 6.51 -22.30 -13.25
C SER A 129 5.03 -21.90 -13.18
N PHE A 130 4.13 -22.85 -13.45
CA PHE A 130 2.68 -22.61 -13.36
C PHE A 130 2.31 -21.99 -12.01
N GLU A 131 2.88 -22.49 -10.92
CA GLU A 131 2.69 -21.97 -9.57
C GLU A 131 3.13 -20.52 -9.42
N ARG A 132 4.28 -20.14 -10.01
CA ARG A 132 4.78 -18.76 -9.97
C ARG A 132 3.83 -17.84 -10.72
N ARG A 133 3.38 -18.22 -11.92
CA ARG A 133 2.41 -17.45 -12.71
C ARG A 133 1.04 -17.36 -12.03
N LEU A 134 0.60 -18.44 -11.37
CA LEU A 134 -0.61 -18.45 -10.55
C LEU A 134 -0.49 -17.49 -9.36
N LYS A 135 0.66 -17.48 -8.68
CA LYS A 135 0.94 -16.54 -7.59
C LYS A 135 0.88 -15.10 -8.09
N LEU A 136 1.44 -14.81 -9.27
CA LEU A 136 1.33 -13.48 -9.88
C LEU A 136 -0.14 -13.05 -10.08
N CYS A 137 -1.01 -13.92 -10.60
CA CYS A 137 -2.45 -13.61 -10.71
C CYS A 137 -3.05 -13.19 -9.36
N LYS A 138 -2.78 -13.97 -8.30
CA LYS A 138 -3.34 -13.73 -6.97
C LYS A 138 -2.83 -12.41 -6.37
N VAL A 139 -1.54 -12.13 -6.53
CA VAL A 139 -0.94 -10.90 -6.00
C VAL A 139 -1.36 -9.67 -6.81
N LEU A 140 -1.52 -9.76 -8.14
CA LEU A 140 -2.11 -8.68 -8.96
C LEU A 140 -3.52 -8.32 -8.50
N LYS A 141 -4.35 -9.32 -8.21
CA LYS A 141 -5.68 -9.10 -7.61
C LYS A 141 -5.60 -8.45 -6.23
N GLY A 142 -4.68 -8.90 -5.38
CA GLY A 142 -4.43 -8.27 -4.10
C GLY A 142 -3.99 -6.81 -4.23
N PHE A 143 -3.12 -6.52 -5.20
CA PHE A 143 -2.65 -5.18 -5.51
C PHE A 143 -3.78 -4.27 -6.01
N GLN A 144 -4.69 -4.78 -6.83
CA GLN A 144 -5.88 -4.06 -7.25
C GLN A 144 -6.72 -3.62 -6.05
N ILE A 145 -6.99 -4.53 -5.10
CA ILE A 145 -7.71 -4.21 -3.85
C ILE A 145 -6.95 -3.16 -3.05
N ARG A 146 -5.63 -3.31 -2.91
CA ARG A 146 -4.80 -2.37 -2.14
C ARG A 146 -4.77 -0.98 -2.75
N THR A 147 -4.76 -0.88 -4.08
CA THR A 147 -4.81 0.39 -4.82
C THR A 147 -6.11 1.14 -4.55
N ILE A 148 -7.25 0.43 -4.42
CA ILE A 148 -8.52 1.04 -4.02
C ILE A 148 -8.41 1.65 -2.61
N THR A 149 -7.82 0.91 -1.65
CA THR A 149 -7.58 1.42 -0.30
C THR A 149 -6.66 2.64 -0.30
N ILE A 150 -5.56 2.60 -1.06
CA ILE A 150 -4.61 3.71 -1.19
C ILE A 150 -5.31 4.94 -1.77
N ASN A 151 -6.08 4.79 -2.85
CA ASN A 151 -6.81 5.90 -3.46
C ASN A 151 -7.82 6.53 -2.49
N ARG A 152 -8.53 5.73 -1.70
CA ARG A 152 -9.43 6.23 -0.66
C ARG A 152 -8.65 7.04 0.38
N ALA A 153 -7.54 6.50 0.90
CA ALA A 153 -6.71 7.18 1.88
C ALA A 153 -6.14 8.51 1.36
N LEU A 154 -5.56 8.51 0.15
CA LEU A 154 -5.03 9.72 -0.47
C LEU A 154 -6.11 10.79 -0.68
N ASN A 155 -7.30 10.38 -1.13
CA ASN A 155 -8.43 11.31 -1.27
C ASN A 155 -8.81 11.94 0.08
N HIS A 156 -8.82 11.19 1.17
CA HIS A 156 -9.09 11.74 2.51
C HIS A 156 -8.00 12.73 2.97
N ILE A 157 -6.72 12.47 2.65
CA ILE A 157 -5.61 13.36 2.97
C ILE A 157 -5.70 14.68 2.18
N VAL A 158 -6.00 14.59 0.88
CA VAL A 158 -6.15 15.78 0.02
C VAL A 158 -7.36 16.63 0.42
N HIS A 159 -8.50 16.01 0.73
CA HIS A 159 -9.68 16.77 1.14
C HIS A 159 -9.53 17.40 2.53
N SER A 160 -8.78 16.76 3.44
CA SER A 160 -8.55 17.32 4.78
C SER A 160 -7.50 18.43 4.82
N SER A 161 -6.74 18.66 3.74
CA SER A 161 -5.74 19.73 3.62
C SER A 161 -6.23 20.98 2.88
N GLN A 162 -7.48 20.99 2.40
CA GLN A 162 -8.11 22.13 1.72
C GLN A 162 -9.10 22.91 2.61
N ILE A 163 -9.17 22.59 3.90
CA ILE A 163 -9.94 23.28 4.95
C ILE A 163 -8.95 23.98 5.87
#